data_AF-A0A7L2N3E3-F1
#
_entry.id   AF-A0A7L2N3E3-F1
#
_cell.length_a   1.000
_cell.length_b   1.000
_cell.length_c   1.000
_cell.angle_alpha   90.00
_cell.angle_beta   90.00
_cell.angle_gamma   90.00
#
_symmetry.space_group_name_H-M   'P 1'
#
loop_
_entity.id
_entity.type
_entity.pdbx_description
1 polymer ?
#
loop_
_entity_poly.entity_id
_entity_poly.type
_entity_poly.pdbx_seq_one_letter_code
_entity_poly.pdbx_strand_id
1 'polypeptide(L)'
;GSSWNSCDFETDLCEVLPEFNLQPGWIRRNGQSGMGPPYSDHSGNESAYFLSLSSETQSAALRTNVFLPTEEHLCQVRFHYWISQRSGTLMVGLQKHSEDTVTNIWQVSGEPRNQWNVNTIIINSTEKYEV
;
A
#
# COMPACT_ATOMS: atom_id res chain seq x y z
N GLY A 1 -19.39 -6.88 14.31
CA GLY A 1 -18.56 -7.66 13.38
C GLY A 1 -17.32 -6.86 13.13
N SER A 2 -16.17 -7.34 13.57
CA SER A 2 -14.95 -6.56 13.64
C SER A 2 -14.36 -6.35 12.24
N SER A 3 -14.13 -5.09 11.90
CA SER A 3 -13.59 -4.59 10.62
C SER A 3 -12.08 -4.81 10.56
N TRP A 4 -11.62 -6.03 10.27
CA TRP A 4 -10.20 -6.39 10.20
C TRP A 4 -9.60 -6.28 8.78
N ASN A 5 -10.24 -5.54 7.86
CA ASN A 5 -9.85 -5.51 6.44
C ASN A 5 -9.49 -4.10 5.92
N SER A 6 -9.37 -3.11 6.80
CA SER A 6 -9.02 -1.73 6.43
C SER A 6 -7.80 -1.27 7.21
N CYS A 7 -6.83 -0.71 6.50
CA CYS A 7 -5.65 -0.10 7.10
C CYS A 7 -5.60 1.38 6.73
N ASP A 8 -5.78 2.25 7.72
CA ASP A 8 -5.81 3.71 7.56
C ASP A 8 -4.54 4.40 8.08
N PHE A 9 -3.66 3.65 8.77
CA PHE A 9 -2.41 4.13 9.35
C PHE A 9 -2.57 5.15 10.51
N GLU A 10 -3.74 5.26 11.13
CA GLU A 10 -3.99 6.29 12.16
C GLU A 10 -3.41 5.95 13.54
N THR A 11 -3.28 4.67 13.87
CA THR A 11 -2.71 4.21 15.15
C THR A 11 -1.35 3.55 14.99
N ASP A 12 -1.21 2.73 13.95
CA ASP A 12 -0.06 1.88 13.70
C ASP A 12 0.07 1.63 12.18
N LEU A 13 0.92 0.67 11.79
CA LEU A 13 1.06 0.28 10.40
C LEU A 13 0.13 -0.88 10.01
N CYS A 14 -0.87 -1.12 10.85
CA CYS A 14 -1.73 -2.28 10.86
C CYS A 14 -0.94 -3.57 11.11
N GLU A 15 -1.57 -4.57 11.74
CA GLU A 15 -0.98 -5.92 11.87
C GLU A 15 -0.63 -6.54 10.51
N VAL A 16 -1.10 -5.92 9.42
CA VAL A 16 -0.80 -6.20 8.01
C VAL A 16 0.69 -6.17 7.71
N LEU A 17 1.52 -5.48 8.51
CA LEU A 17 2.97 -5.48 8.36
C LEU A 17 3.64 -6.21 9.52
N PRO A 18 4.30 -7.36 9.29
CA PRO A 18 5.22 -7.89 10.26
C PRO A 18 6.30 -6.85 10.55
N GLU A 19 6.61 -6.59 11.82
CA GLU A 19 7.73 -5.70 12.23
C GLU A 19 9.06 -6.10 11.56
N PHE A 20 9.19 -7.36 11.13
CA PHE A 20 10.33 -7.94 10.42
C PHE A 20 10.34 -7.70 8.90
N ASN A 21 9.24 -7.26 8.29
CA ASN A 21 9.10 -7.04 6.83
C ASN A 21 9.12 -5.57 6.42
N LEU A 22 9.32 -4.65 7.37
CA LEU A 22 9.67 -3.26 7.04
C LEU A 22 11.10 -3.24 6.52
N GLN A 23 11.27 -3.41 5.20
CA GLN A 23 12.48 -2.84 4.60
C GLN A 23 12.50 -1.34 4.96
N PRO A 24 13.60 -0.83 5.51
CA PRO A 24 13.70 0.58 5.89
C PRO A 24 13.41 1.42 4.65
N GLY A 25 12.31 2.18 4.65
CA GLY A 25 11.94 2.93 3.46
C GLY A 25 10.55 3.53 3.47
N TRP A 26 9.54 2.89 4.06
CA TRP A 26 8.24 3.54 4.28
C TRP A 26 8.25 4.31 5.60
N ILE A 27 7.81 5.56 5.56
CA ILE A 27 7.64 6.41 6.73
C ILE A 27 6.18 6.81 6.89
N ARG A 28 5.69 6.72 8.12
CA ARG A 28 4.37 7.20 8.52
C ARG A 28 4.45 8.70 8.80
N ARG A 29 3.71 9.50 8.05
CA ARG A 29 3.66 10.97 8.22
C ARG A 29 2.26 11.50 7.96
N ASN A 30 2.06 12.77 8.28
CA ASN A 30 0.86 13.51 7.93
C ASN A 30 1.22 14.79 7.14
N GLY A 31 0.19 15.54 6.76
CA GLY A 31 0.33 16.78 5.99
C GLY A 31 1.12 17.89 6.67
N GLN A 32 1.10 17.89 8.01
CA GLN A 32 1.75 18.88 8.86
C GLN A 32 3.25 18.62 9.09
N SER A 33 3.77 17.49 8.60
CA SER A 33 5.19 17.08 8.76
C SER A 33 6.22 17.99 8.08
N GLY A 34 5.80 18.91 7.19
CA GLY A 34 6.72 19.78 6.46
C GLY A 34 7.58 19.09 5.39
N MET A 35 7.30 17.81 5.09
CA MET A 35 8.08 17.00 4.13
C MET A 35 7.65 17.18 2.66
N GLY A 36 6.88 18.23 2.36
CA GLY A 36 6.28 18.46 1.04
C GLY A 36 5.00 17.65 0.80
N PRO A 37 4.41 17.76 -0.41
CA PRO A 37 3.12 17.15 -0.72
C PRO A 37 3.17 15.62 -0.67
N PRO A 38 2.03 14.95 -0.39
CA PRO A 38 0.73 15.55 -0.08
C PRO A 38 0.69 16.23 1.30
N TYR A 39 -0.13 17.28 1.41
CA TYR A 39 -0.33 18.08 2.63
C TYR A 39 -1.58 17.65 3.43
N SER A 40 -2.19 16.54 3.03
CA SER A 40 -3.31 15.90 3.71
C SER A 40 -3.41 14.45 3.26
N ASP A 41 -4.07 13.63 4.06
CA ASP A 41 -4.41 12.26 3.66
C ASP A 41 -5.41 12.25 2.48
N HIS A 42 -5.76 11.05 2.02
CA HIS A 42 -6.70 10.86 0.91
C HIS A 42 -8.10 11.43 1.15
N SER A 43 -8.52 11.65 2.40
CA SER A 43 -9.79 12.27 2.76
C SER A 43 -9.73 13.80 2.84
N GLY A 44 -8.52 14.39 2.76
CA GLY A 44 -8.29 15.83 2.86
C GLY A 44 -7.99 16.32 4.28
N ASN A 45 -7.76 15.42 5.23
CA ASN A 45 -7.38 15.76 6.59
C ASN A 45 -5.84 15.91 6.72
N GLU A 46 -5.39 17.10 7.14
CA GLU A 46 -3.96 17.41 7.27
C GLU A 46 -3.27 16.71 8.44
N SER A 47 -4.04 16.34 9.47
CA SER A 47 -3.55 15.69 10.67
C SER A 47 -3.56 14.16 10.58
N ALA A 48 -4.36 13.62 9.67
CA ALA A 48 -4.46 12.19 9.39
C ALA A 48 -3.16 11.64 8.76
N TYR A 49 -2.86 10.39 9.07
CA TYR A 49 -1.61 9.76 8.72
C TYR A 49 -1.71 8.94 7.43
N PHE A 50 -0.58 8.85 6.74
CA PHE A 50 -0.41 8.02 5.55
C PHE A 50 1.05 7.58 5.44
N LEU A 51 1.30 6.59 4.59
CA LEU A 51 2.66 6.16 4.27
C LEU A 51 3.24 6.93 3.09
N SER A 52 4.53 7.23 3.20
CA SER A 52 5.30 7.81 2.12
C SER A 52 6.70 7.18 2.05
N LEU A 53 7.28 7.17 0.86
CA LEU A 53 8.64 6.68 0.68
C LEU A 53 9.63 7.69 1.28
N SER A 54 10.54 7.20 2.13
CA SER A 54 11.63 7.97 2.73
C SER A 54 12.55 8.51 1.63
N SER A 55 13.02 9.74 1.81
CA SER A 55 14.02 10.33 0.92
C SER A 55 15.37 9.63 0.97
N GLU A 56 15.60 8.78 1.97
CA GLU A 56 16.86 8.04 2.17
C GLU A 56 16.90 6.72 1.41
N THR A 57 15.79 6.29 0.82
CA THR A 57 15.72 5.05 0.02
C THR A 57 15.32 5.32 -1.43
N GLN A 58 15.72 4.42 -2.33
CA GLN A 58 15.31 4.42 -3.73
C GLN A 58 14.05 3.58 -3.96
N SER A 59 13.83 2.57 -3.12
CA SER A 59 12.68 1.66 -3.20
C SER A 59 12.37 1.07 -1.83
N ALA A 60 11.11 0.72 -1.62
CA ALA A 60 10.66 0.02 -0.43
C ALA A 60 9.49 -0.89 -0.81
N ALA A 61 9.40 -2.04 -0.15
CA ALA A 61 8.28 -2.96 -0.32
C ALA A 61 7.40 -2.93 0.94
N LEU A 62 6.11 -3.07 0.72
CA LEU A 62 5.10 -3.29 1.74
C LEU A 62 4.46 -4.64 1.43
N ARG A 63 4.26 -5.49 2.43
CA ARG A 63 3.68 -6.83 2.24
C ARG A 63 2.57 -7.03 3.25
N THR A 64 1.42 -7.52 2.80
CA THR A 64 0.31 -7.82 3.69
C THR A 64 0.55 -9.08 4.52
N ASN A 65 -0.31 -9.30 5.52
CA ASN A 65 -0.52 -10.63 6.05
C ASN A 65 -1.05 -11.59 4.97
N VAL A 66 -0.90 -12.88 5.25
CA VAL A 66 -1.39 -13.96 4.38
C VAL A 66 -2.91 -13.97 4.34
N PHE A 67 -3.47 -13.73 3.16
CA PHE A 67 -4.88 -13.90 2.85
C PHE A 67 -5.21 -15.38 2.55
N LEU A 68 -6.45 -15.77 2.85
CA LEU A 68 -7.00 -17.09 2.50
C LEU A 68 -7.46 -17.14 1.03
N PRO A 69 -7.60 -18.35 0.44
CA PRO A 69 -8.14 -18.52 -0.91
C PRO A 69 -9.48 -17.81 -1.13
N THR A 70 -9.74 -17.36 -2.36
CA THR A 70 -10.94 -16.59 -2.74
C THR A 70 -12.12 -17.48 -3.18
N GLU A 71 -12.18 -18.73 -2.70
CA GLU A 71 -13.06 -19.79 -3.23
C GLU A 71 -14.52 -19.37 -3.40
N GLU A 72 -15.11 -18.74 -2.38
CA GLU A 72 -16.53 -18.34 -2.39
C GLU A 72 -16.74 -16.85 -2.66
N HIS A 73 -15.70 -16.02 -2.49
CA HIS A 73 -15.79 -14.57 -2.61
C HIS A 73 -14.50 -14.00 -3.21
N LEU A 74 -14.65 -13.18 -4.24
CA LEU A 74 -13.55 -12.40 -4.81
C LEU A 74 -12.99 -11.44 -3.76
N CYS A 75 -11.66 -11.42 -3.63
CA CYS A 75 -11.00 -10.44 -2.78
C CYS A 75 -10.78 -9.13 -3.56
N GLN A 76 -11.15 -8.01 -2.95
CA GLN A 76 -10.95 -6.68 -3.52
C GLN A 76 -9.96 -5.92 -2.66
N VAL A 77 -8.80 -5.61 -3.22
CA VAL A 77 -7.81 -4.74 -2.58
C VAL A 77 -7.97 -3.34 -3.14
N ARG A 78 -8.52 -2.44 -2.32
CA ARG A 78 -8.69 -1.03 -2.65
C ARG A 78 -7.67 -0.20 -1.89
N PHE A 79 -6.93 0.65 -2.58
CA PHE A 79 -5.92 1.50 -1.98
C PHE A 79 -5.91 2.89 -2.60
N HIS A 80 -5.52 3.86 -1.79
CA HIS A 80 -5.29 5.25 -2.20
C HIS A 80 -3.79 5.49 -2.35
N TYR A 81 -3.39 6.16 -3.42
CA TYR A 81 -1.98 6.42 -3.70
C TYR A 81 -1.75 7.83 -4.26
N TRP A 82 -0.56 8.34 -3.99
CA TRP A 82 -0.06 9.61 -4.51
C TRP A 82 1.34 9.41 -5.08
N ILE A 83 1.56 9.82 -6.34
CA ILE A 83 2.88 9.86 -6.96
C ILE A 83 3.22 11.32 -7.22
N SER A 84 4.31 11.78 -6.59
CA SER A 84 4.81 13.14 -6.73
C SER A 84 5.45 13.37 -8.11
N GLN A 85 5.86 14.62 -8.40
CA GLN A 85 6.51 15.00 -9.65
C GLN A 85 7.87 14.32 -9.89
N ARG A 86 8.48 13.70 -8.88
CA ARG A 86 9.63 12.81 -9.12
C ARG A 86 9.09 11.52 -9.72
N SER A 87 9.49 11.22 -10.96
CA SER A 87 9.18 9.96 -11.63
C SER A 87 9.47 8.78 -10.70
N GLY A 88 8.41 8.12 -10.25
CA GLY A 88 8.46 6.92 -9.42
C GLY A 88 7.46 5.90 -9.97
N THR A 89 7.67 4.64 -9.60
CA THR A 89 6.80 3.53 -9.97
C THR A 89 6.20 2.94 -8.71
N LEU A 90 4.88 2.82 -8.68
CA LEU A 90 4.18 2.02 -7.68
C LEU A 90 3.75 0.72 -8.36
N MET A 91 4.11 -0.41 -7.76
CA MET A 91 3.76 -1.75 -8.20
C MET A 91 2.99 -2.46 -7.09
N VAL A 92 1.99 -3.24 -7.47
CA VAL A 92 1.32 -4.20 -6.60
C VAL A 92 1.66 -5.60 -7.09
N GLY A 93 2.22 -6.39 -6.18
CA GLY A 93 2.59 -7.78 -6.41
C GLY A 93 1.51 -8.73 -5.89
N LEU A 94 1.55 -9.96 -6.36
CA LEU A 94 0.86 -11.09 -5.78
C LEU A 94 1.87 -12.21 -5.59
N GLN A 95 2.02 -12.68 -4.37
CA GLN A 95 2.78 -13.90 -4.09
C GLN A 95 1.85 -14.96 -3.54
N LYS A 96 1.64 -16.05 -4.29
CA LYS A 96 0.92 -17.22 -3.80
C LYS A 96 1.85 -18.09 -2.96
N HIS A 97 1.29 -18.82 -2.00
CA HIS A 97 2.06 -19.65 -1.08
C HIS A 97 2.84 -20.79 -1.77
N SER A 98 2.37 -21.29 -2.92
CA SER A 98 3.10 -22.29 -3.71
C SER A 98 4.22 -21.69 -4.58
N GLU A 99 4.29 -20.36 -4.69
CA GLU A 99 5.18 -19.65 -5.59
C GLU A 99 6.25 -18.88 -4.79
N ASP A 100 7.52 -19.05 -5.15
CA ASP A 100 8.62 -18.26 -4.57
C ASP A 100 8.76 -16.87 -5.24
N THR A 101 7.97 -16.61 -6.29
CA THR A 101 8.05 -15.39 -7.09
C THR A 101 6.86 -14.48 -6.88
N VAL A 102 7.14 -13.17 -6.81
CA VAL A 102 6.09 -12.14 -6.81
C VAL A 102 5.68 -11.86 -8.25
N THR A 103 4.40 -12.05 -8.57
CA THR A 103 3.82 -11.69 -9.86
C THR A 103 3.31 -10.24 -9.82
N ASN A 104 3.72 -9.39 -10.74
CA ASN A 104 3.17 -8.04 -10.87
C ASN A 104 1.75 -8.10 -11.42
N ILE A 105 0.78 -7.64 -10.63
CA ILE A 105 -0.65 -7.64 -11.02
C ILE A 105 -1.16 -6.23 -11.36
N TRP A 106 -0.43 -5.18 -10.96
CA TRP A 106 -0.76 -3.80 -11.30
C TRP A 106 0.46 -2.90 -11.11
N GLN A 107 0.63 -1.92 -12.00
CA GLN A 107 1.65 -0.89 -11.82
C GLN A 107 1.22 0.44 -12.42
N VAL A 108 1.81 1.52 -11.91
CA VAL A 108 1.72 2.86 -12.48
C VAL A 108 3.07 3.56 -12.39
N SER A 109 3.44 4.29 -13.45
CA SER A 109 4.69 5.02 -13.54
C SER A 109 4.46 6.40 -14.17
N GLY A 110 5.28 7.38 -13.81
CA GLY A 110 5.66 8.47 -14.72
C GLY A 110 4.63 9.56 -15.04
N GLU A 111 3.43 9.58 -14.45
CA GLU A 111 2.49 10.69 -14.65
C GLU A 111 2.13 11.35 -13.31
N PRO A 112 2.78 12.47 -12.94
CA PRO A 112 2.46 13.22 -11.75
C PRO A 112 1.04 13.76 -11.83
N ARG A 113 0.12 13.18 -11.05
CA ARG A 113 -1.24 13.71 -10.94
C ARG A 113 -1.41 14.71 -9.80
N ASN A 114 -0.37 14.96 -8.98
CA ASN A 114 -0.39 15.85 -7.81
C ASN A 114 -1.73 15.83 -7.05
N GLN A 115 -2.30 14.64 -6.93
CA GLN A 115 -3.60 14.37 -6.33
C GLN A 115 -3.62 12.93 -5.83
N TRP A 116 -4.48 12.66 -4.85
CA TRP A 116 -4.78 11.30 -4.43
C TRP A 116 -5.56 10.58 -5.53
N ASN A 117 -5.10 9.38 -5.87
CA ASN A 117 -5.79 8.48 -6.78
C ASN A 117 -6.22 7.24 -6.01
N VAL A 118 -7.19 6.51 -6.56
CA VAL A 118 -7.69 5.27 -5.97
C VAL A 118 -7.67 4.18 -7.03
N ASN A 119 -7.27 2.99 -6.63
CA ASN A 119 -7.35 1.80 -7.46
C ASN A 119 -7.95 0.65 -6.67
N THR A 120 -8.66 -0.24 -7.37
CA THR A 120 -9.20 -1.47 -6.81
C THR A 120 -8.73 -2.62 -7.67
N ILE A 121 -8.04 -3.59 -7.06
CA ILE A 121 -7.59 -4.81 -7.71
C ILE A 121 -8.47 -5.95 -7.24
N ILE A 122 -8.92 -6.78 -8.17
CA ILE A 122 -9.65 -8.02 -7.88
C ILE A 122 -8.63 -9.14 -7.92
N ILE A 123 -8.49 -9.86 -6.81
CA ILE A 123 -7.63 -11.02 -6.69
C ILE A 123 -8.50 -12.27 -6.72
N ASN A 124 -8.09 -13.23 -7.53
CA ASN A 124 -8.65 -14.58 -7.56
C ASN A 124 -7.51 -15.58 -7.37
N SER A 125 -7.51 -16.27 -6.24
CA SER A 125 -6.49 -17.26 -5.87
C SER A 125 -7.13 -18.48 -5.23
N THR A 126 -6.75 -19.67 -5.68
CA THR A 126 -7.17 -20.96 -5.12
C THR A 126 -6.33 -21.40 -3.92
N GLU A 127 -5.38 -20.57 -3.52
CA GLU A 127 -4.44 -20.85 -2.44
C GLU A 127 -4.15 -19.58 -1.64
N LYS A 128 -3.51 -19.72 -0.48
CA LYS A 128 -3.12 -18.57 0.35
C LYS A 128 -2.17 -17.64 -0.42
N TYR A 129 -2.28 -16.34 -0.19
CA TYR A 129 -1.47 -15.34 -0.91
C TYR A 129 -1.19 -14.10 -0.06
N GLU A 130 -0.17 -13.35 -0.45
CA GLU A 130 0.15 -12.02 0.07
C GLU A 130 0.23 -11.02 -1.08
N VAL A 131 -0.01 -9.75 -0.74
CA VAL A 131 -0.02 -8.61 -1.68
C VAL A 131 1.08 -7.64 -1.30
#